data_AF-A0A350AXE9-F1
#
_entry.id   AF-A0A350AXE9-F1
#
_cell.length_a   1.000
_cell.length_b   1.000
_cell.length_c   1.000
_cell.angle_alpha   90.00
_cell.angle_beta   90.00
_cell.angle_gamma   90.00
#
_symmetry.space_group_name_H-M   'P 1'
#
loop_
_entity.id
_entity.type
_entity.pdbx_description
1 polymer ?
#
loop_
_entity_poly.entity_id
_entity_poly.type
_entity_poly.pdbx_seq_one_letter_code
_entity_poly.pdbx_strand_id
1 'polypeptide(L)'
;MIPQHHKHIEERKALFKAVGLFALLLGVCALVLFWAAHSRDSEVAQKIRKTIGIKEPAPLITEAPLGPEPAVVTPPEPEPQPEPISPPEPELEPTPTITFNELTKSRHLWPSSLELKTTKQVTIRYRDKNYGYMEFVENSNVQVQALKAPDEIYCSINGNFISLSTEETNFVEWFSNKYAERYILEAIPKGQAASQPIENPLDSAEGEANFWSQIRIWCHQNYETVSLEIGEDNLIFRWLPKEDAPIDFHMEAREIARKYLLLRADLGGTENYAACEIRHPTTNELLGASSIFIPRL
;
A
#
# COMPACT_ATOMS: atom_id res chain seq x y z
N MET A 1 0.75 41.85 -32.55
CA MET A 1 -0.69 42.13 -32.30
C MET A 1 -1.46 40.85 -32.56
N ILE A 2 -1.87 40.12 -31.52
CA ILE A 2 -2.70 38.92 -31.67
C ILE A 2 -4.13 39.41 -31.95
N PRO A 3 -4.80 38.96 -33.04
CA PRO A 3 -6.11 39.47 -33.41
C PRO A 3 -7.16 39.11 -32.35
N GLN A 4 -7.94 40.11 -31.91
CA GLN A 4 -8.94 40.00 -30.83
C GLN A 4 -9.94 38.84 -31.02
N HIS A 5 -10.15 38.39 -32.26
CA HIS A 5 -11.02 37.26 -32.60
C HIS A 5 -10.52 35.91 -32.07
N HIS A 6 -9.20 35.70 -31.95
CA HIS A 6 -8.65 34.46 -31.38
C HIS A 6 -8.84 34.38 -29.86
N LYS A 7 -8.76 35.53 -29.18
CA LYS A 7 -8.92 35.62 -27.72
C LYS A 7 -10.32 35.19 -27.25
N HIS A 8 -11.36 35.62 -27.96
CA HIS A 8 -12.75 35.24 -27.63
C HIS A 8 -13.06 33.76 -27.85
N ILE A 9 -12.35 33.08 -28.76
CA ILE A 9 -12.53 31.64 -29.00
C ILE A 9 -11.86 30.84 -27.87
N GLU A 10 -10.68 31.25 -27.42
CA GLU A 10 -9.98 30.60 -26.31
C GLU A 10 -10.68 30.81 -24.97
N GLU A 11 -11.20 32.01 -24.70
CA GLU A 11 -12.02 32.29 -23.51
C GLU A 11 -13.28 31.43 -23.46
N ARG A 12 -13.99 31.25 -24.59
CA ARG A 12 -15.15 30.36 -24.69
C ARG A 12 -14.77 28.90 -24.46
N LYS A 13 -13.65 28.42 -25.01
CA LYS A 13 -13.15 27.06 -24.77
C LYS A 13 -12.79 26.82 -23.31
N ALA A 14 -12.14 27.79 -22.66
CA ALA A 14 -11.82 27.73 -21.24
C ALA A 14 -13.09 27.70 -20.37
N LEU A 15 -14.09 28.51 -20.72
CA LEU A 15 -15.39 28.53 -20.04
C LEU A 15 -16.12 27.19 -20.18
N PHE A 16 -16.16 26.60 -21.38
CA PHE A 16 -16.77 25.28 -21.58
C PHE A 16 -16.04 24.17 -20.81
N LYS A 17 -14.70 24.21 -20.75
CA LYS A 17 -13.91 23.28 -19.92
C LYS A 17 -14.22 23.44 -18.43
N ALA A 18 -14.31 24.68 -17.94
CA ALA A 18 -14.65 24.96 -16.55
C ALA A 18 -16.07 24.47 -16.21
N VAL A 19 -17.06 24.74 -17.07
CA VAL A 19 -18.43 24.25 -16.90
C VAL A 19 -18.49 22.73 -16.92
N GLY A 20 -17.74 22.07 -17.82
CA GLY A 20 -17.64 20.61 -17.85
C GLY A 20 -17.05 20.03 -16.57
N LEU A 21 -16.03 20.68 -16.01
CA LEU A 21 -15.40 20.26 -14.76
C LEU A 21 -16.33 20.44 -13.55
N PHE A 22 -17.11 21.52 -13.52
CA PHE A 22 -18.16 21.73 -12.51
C PHE A 22 -19.28 20.69 -12.61
N ALA A 23 -19.74 20.37 -13.81
CA ALA A 23 -20.76 19.33 -14.02
C ALA A 23 -20.27 17.95 -13.59
N LEU A 24 -19.00 17.63 -13.87
CA LEU A 24 -18.37 16.38 -13.42
C LEU A 24 -18.28 16.32 -11.90
N LEU A 25 -17.88 17.42 -11.25
CA LEU A 25 -17.78 17.49 -9.79
C LEU A 25 -19.14 17.34 -9.11
N LEU A 26 -20.19 17.96 -9.65
CA LEU A 26 -21.58 17.75 -9.20
C LEU A 26 -22.04 16.30 -9.39
N GLY A 27 -21.68 15.67 -10.51
CA GLY A 27 -21.96 14.26 -10.76
C GLY A 27 -21.30 13.33 -9.75
N VAL A 28 -20.02 13.56 -9.44
CA VAL A 28 -19.29 12.80 -8.42
C VAL A 28 -19.93 12.97 -7.04
N CYS A 29 -20.30 14.21 -6.66
CA CYS A 29 -21.01 14.46 -5.40
C CYS A 29 -22.34 13.70 -5.34
N ALA A 30 -23.15 13.73 -6.40
CA ALA A 30 -24.42 13.01 -6.44
C ALA A 30 -24.21 11.49 -6.31
N LEU A 31 -23.15 10.95 -6.92
CA LEU A 31 -22.81 9.52 -6.87
C LEU A 31 -22.35 9.10 -5.46
N VAL A 32 -21.56 9.94 -4.78
CA VAL A 32 -21.17 9.75 -3.39
C VAL A 32 -22.37 9.78 -2.45
N LEU A 33 -23.32 10.70 -2.66
CA LEU A 33 -24.56 10.77 -1.86
C LEU A 33 -25.46 9.55 -2.10
N PHE A 34 -25.61 9.13 -3.36
CA PHE A 34 -26.36 7.93 -3.72
C PHE A 34 -25.75 6.68 -3.08
N TRP A 35 -24.42 6.54 -3.14
CA TRP A 35 -23.70 5.47 -2.48
C TRP A 35 -23.85 5.52 -0.95
N ALA A 36 -23.71 6.69 -0.34
CA ALA A 36 -23.88 6.87 1.10
C ALA A 36 -25.31 6.57 1.58
N ALA A 37 -26.32 6.76 0.74
CA ALA A 37 -27.70 6.39 1.05
C ALA A 37 -27.91 4.86 1.10
N HIS A 38 -27.13 4.08 0.33
CA HIS A 38 -27.31 2.63 0.21
C HIS A 38 -26.29 1.79 0.98
N SER A 39 -25.09 2.32 1.27
CA SER A 39 -24.03 1.61 1.98
C SER A 39 -24.33 1.47 3.47
N ARG A 40 -24.33 0.24 4.00
CA ARG A 40 -24.68 -0.06 5.40
C ARG A 40 -23.47 -0.04 6.33
N ASP A 41 -22.33 -0.52 5.85
CA ASP A 41 -21.16 -0.86 6.69
C ASP A 41 -20.05 0.21 6.69
N SER A 42 -20.28 1.38 6.08
CA SER A 42 -19.28 2.45 5.97
C SER A 42 -19.49 3.56 7.00
N GLU A 43 -18.51 3.77 7.89
CA GLU A 43 -18.49 4.91 8.83
C GLU A 43 -18.52 6.26 8.10
N VAL A 44 -17.92 6.33 6.90
CA VAL A 44 -17.92 7.53 6.05
C VAL A 44 -19.34 7.80 5.53
N ALA A 45 -20.07 6.77 5.12
CA ALA A 45 -21.46 6.89 4.70
C ALA A 45 -22.35 7.36 5.86
N GLN A 46 -22.15 6.84 7.08
CA GLN A 46 -22.88 7.27 8.27
C GLN A 46 -22.61 8.75 8.62
N LYS A 47 -21.35 9.20 8.56
CA LYS A 47 -20.99 10.61 8.79
C LYS A 47 -21.64 11.54 7.74
N ILE A 48 -21.60 11.16 6.46
CA ILE A 48 -22.24 11.92 5.37
C ILE A 48 -23.77 12.00 5.58
N ARG A 49 -24.42 10.88 5.92
CA ARG A 49 -25.87 10.85 6.21
C ARG A 49 -26.26 11.77 7.37
N LYS A 50 -25.51 11.71 8.49
CA LYS A 50 -25.74 12.57 9.67
C LYS A 50 -25.54 14.06 9.38
N THR A 51 -24.61 14.39 8.49
CA THR A 51 -24.29 15.79 8.16
C THR A 51 -25.32 16.40 7.21
N ILE A 52 -25.89 15.59 6.30
CA ILE A 52 -26.79 16.05 5.22
C ILE A 52 -28.27 15.77 5.53
N GLY A 53 -28.57 14.96 6.56
CA GLY A 53 -29.92 14.63 6.99
C GLY A 53 -30.58 13.53 6.14
N ILE A 54 -29.79 12.60 5.59
CA ILE A 54 -30.31 11.46 4.80
C ILE A 54 -30.77 10.36 5.77
N LYS A 55 -32.01 9.89 5.63
CA LYS A 55 -32.61 8.84 6.46
C LYS A 55 -31.81 7.54 6.34
N GLU A 56 -31.55 6.88 7.46
CA GLU A 56 -30.87 5.57 7.47
C GLU A 56 -31.73 4.51 6.76
N PRO A 57 -31.10 3.60 6.00
CA PRO A 57 -31.82 2.50 5.38
C PRO A 57 -32.49 1.64 6.47
N ALA A 58 -33.77 1.35 6.29
CA ALA A 58 -34.56 0.60 7.27
C ALA A 58 -33.93 -0.78 7.56
N PRO A 59 -33.96 -1.26 8.81
CA PRO A 59 -33.55 -2.62 9.12
C PRO A 59 -34.43 -3.62 8.35
N LEU A 60 -33.82 -4.70 7.87
CA LEU A 60 -34.56 -5.82 7.27
C LEU A 60 -35.48 -6.39 8.35
N ILE A 61 -36.79 -6.27 8.14
CA ILE A 61 -37.79 -6.93 8.98
C ILE A 61 -37.71 -8.42 8.64
N THR A 62 -37.09 -9.21 9.52
CA THR A 62 -37.19 -10.66 9.47
C THR A 62 -38.59 -11.05 9.91
N GLU A 63 -39.31 -11.73 9.02
CA GLU A 63 -40.70 -12.15 9.16
C GLU A 63 -40.94 -12.88 10.50
N ALA A 64 -41.94 -12.42 11.25
CA ALA A 64 -42.47 -13.14 12.41
C ALA A 64 -43.25 -14.38 11.93
N PRO A 65 -43.07 -15.58 12.53
CA PRO A 65 -43.89 -16.73 12.18
C PRO A 65 -45.31 -16.56 12.75
N LEU A 66 -46.29 -16.64 11.85
CA LEU A 66 -47.71 -16.85 12.15
C LEU A 66 -47.91 -18.24 12.78
N GLY A 67 -48.52 -18.27 13.97
CA GLY A 67 -49.08 -19.48 14.60
C GLY A 67 -50.57 -19.27 14.92
N PRO A 68 -51.44 -20.29 14.78
CA PRO A 68 -52.89 -20.12 14.59
C PRO A 68 -53.72 -20.06 15.88
N GLU A 69 -54.86 -19.38 15.79
CA GLU A 69 -56.04 -19.45 16.68
C GLU A 69 -56.67 -20.88 16.70
N PRO A 70 -57.54 -21.29 17.67
CA PRO A 70 -58.75 -20.54 18.06
C PRO A 70 -59.32 -20.67 19.52
N ALA A 71 -59.95 -19.56 19.94
CA ALA A 71 -61.28 -19.38 20.57
C ALA A 71 -61.70 -19.93 21.97
N VAL A 72 -62.45 -19.03 22.66
CA VAL A 72 -63.61 -19.19 23.59
C VAL A 72 -63.40 -18.97 25.11
N VAL A 73 -63.82 -17.77 25.58
CA VAL A 73 -64.67 -17.40 26.77
C VAL A 73 -64.47 -18.19 28.09
N THR A 74 -64.08 -17.61 29.24
CA THR A 74 -64.88 -16.84 30.26
C THR A 74 -63.94 -16.40 31.44
N PRO A 75 -64.12 -15.26 32.16
CA PRO A 75 -63.36 -14.90 33.40
C PRO A 75 -64.16 -15.31 34.68
N PRO A 76 -63.71 -15.18 35.97
CA PRO A 76 -62.45 -14.66 36.57
C PRO A 76 -61.85 -15.52 37.75
N GLU A 77 -60.62 -15.23 38.21
CA GLU A 77 -60.17 -15.03 39.63
C GLU A 77 -58.64 -14.72 39.66
N PRO A 78 -58.13 -13.76 40.46
CA PRO A 78 -56.73 -13.32 40.36
C PRO A 78 -55.79 -14.19 41.21
N GLU A 79 -54.95 -14.98 40.53
CA GLU A 79 -53.80 -15.65 41.15
C GLU A 79 -52.58 -14.70 41.26
N PRO A 80 -51.71 -14.92 42.28
CA PRO A 80 -50.63 -14.00 42.62
C PRO A 80 -49.63 -13.84 41.47
N GLN A 81 -49.24 -12.60 41.20
CA GLN A 81 -48.26 -12.25 40.18
C GLN A 81 -46.98 -13.06 40.36
N PRO A 82 -46.53 -13.83 39.35
CA PRO A 82 -45.17 -14.37 39.36
C PRO A 82 -44.18 -13.21 39.25
N GLU A 83 -43.08 -13.31 39.98
CA GLU A 83 -41.96 -12.37 39.92
C GLU A 83 -41.56 -12.12 38.45
N PRO A 84 -41.16 -10.89 38.08
CA PRO A 84 -40.75 -10.59 36.72
C PRO A 84 -39.58 -11.51 36.36
N ILE A 85 -39.82 -12.43 35.42
CA ILE A 85 -38.77 -13.18 34.75
C ILE A 85 -37.88 -12.11 34.12
N SER A 86 -36.66 -11.97 34.64
CA SER A 86 -35.68 -11.06 34.06
C SER A 86 -35.55 -11.42 32.57
N PRO A 87 -35.60 -10.44 31.66
CA PRO A 87 -35.39 -10.74 30.25
C PRO A 87 -34.06 -11.50 30.12
N PRO A 88 -34.01 -12.58 29.31
CA PRO A 88 -32.78 -13.34 29.12
C PRO A 88 -31.67 -12.36 28.76
N GLU A 89 -30.55 -12.46 29.48
CA GLU A 89 -29.34 -11.71 29.18
C GLU A 89 -29.05 -11.89 27.68
N PRO A 90 -28.93 -10.79 26.89
CA PRO A 90 -28.74 -10.93 25.47
C PRO A 90 -27.46 -11.75 25.24
N GLU A 91 -27.60 -12.91 24.61
CA GLU A 91 -26.45 -13.67 24.12
C GLU A 91 -25.65 -12.72 23.22
N LEU A 92 -24.48 -12.30 23.70
CA LEU A 92 -23.56 -11.51 22.91
C LEU A 92 -23.27 -12.29 21.63
N GLU A 93 -23.69 -11.76 20.48
CA GLU A 93 -23.33 -12.33 19.19
C GLU A 93 -21.80 -12.54 19.18
N PRO A 94 -21.30 -13.72 18.76
CA PRO A 94 -19.88 -14.00 18.81
C PRO A 94 -19.14 -12.94 18.00
N THR A 95 -18.18 -12.26 18.64
CA THR A 95 -17.37 -11.22 18.00
C THR A 95 -16.75 -11.80 16.73
N PRO A 96 -16.95 -11.17 15.56
CA PRO A 96 -16.51 -11.73 14.30
C PRO A 96 -14.98 -11.88 14.29
N THR A 97 -14.51 -13.02 13.77
CA THR A 97 -13.08 -13.29 13.62
C THR A 97 -12.60 -12.76 12.28
N ILE A 98 -11.38 -12.21 12.23
CA ILE A 98 -10.78 -11.67 11.00
C ILE A 98 -9.35 -12.18 10.82
N THR A 99 -9.03 -12.57 9.60
CA THR A 99 -7.69 -13.03 9.21
C THR A 99 -6.80 -11.86 8.78
N PHE A 100 -5.48 -12.03 8.87
CA PHE A 100 -4.54 -11.02 8.34
C PHE A 100 -4.73 -10.80 6.82
N ASN A 101 -5.06 -11.85 6.06
CA ASN A 101 -5.31 -11.74 4.63
C ASN A 101 -6.54 -10.85 4.34
N GLU A 102 -7.61 -10.95 5.13
CA GLU A 102 -8.76 -10.05 5.03
C GLU A 102 -8.41 -8.61 5.43
N LEU A 103 -7.54 -8.44 6.44
CA LEU A 103 -7.01 -7.13 6.80
C LEU A 103 -6.24 -6.49 5.65
N THR A 104 -5.44 -7.24 4.89
CA THR A 104 -4.71 -6.70 3.72
C THR A 104 -5.64 -6.15 2.63
N LYS A 105 -6.91 -6.57 2.59
CA LYS A 105 -7.92 -6.05 1.65
C LYS A 105 -8.72 -4.88 2.23
N SER A 106 -8.67 -4.69 3.55
CA SER A 106 -9.48 -3.73 4.30
C SER A 106 -8.65 -2.55 4.79
N ARG A 107 -8.24 -1.66 3.85
CA ARG A 107 -7.35 -0.52 4.14
C ARG A 107 -7.81 0.41 5.27
N HIS A 108 -9.11 0.50 5.51
CA HIS A 108 -9.68 1.30 6.60
C HIS A 108 -9.39 0.73 8.00
N LEU A 109 -8.99 -0.55 8.09
CA LEU A 109 -8.58 -1.22 9.32
C LEU A 109 -7.07 -1.15 9.57
N TRP A 110 -6.32 -0.46 8.70
CA TRP A 110 -4.87 -0.43 8.81
C TRP A 110 -4.38 0.55 9.89
N PRO A 111 -3.26 0.25 10.55
CA PRO A 111 -2.53 1.24 11.32
C PRO A 111 -1.92 2.28 10.38
N SER A 112 -1.88 3.54 10.82
CA SER A 112 -1.04 4.56 10.18
C SER A 112 0.42 4.41 10.61
N SER A 113 0.62 4.00 11.87
CA SER A 113 1.93 3.82 12.48
C SER A 113 1.91 2.67 13.48
N LEU A 114 3.07 2.05 13.66
CA LEU A 114 3.34 0.99 14.62
C LEU A 114 4.68 1.29 15.31
N GLU A 115 5.03 0.49 16.31
CA GLU A 115 6.34 0.53 16.96
C GLU A 115 7.11 -0.74 16.66
N LEU A 116 8.40 -0.59 16.42
CA LEU A 116 9.33 -1.70 16.25
C LEU A 116 9.59 -2.36 17.62
N LYS A 117 9.35 -3.67 17.74
CA LYS A 117 9.51 -4.40 19.02
C LYS A 117 10.94 -4.76 19.37
N THR A 118 11.82 -4.86 18.38
CA THR A 118 13.21 -5.26 18.59
C THR A 118 14.10 -4.54 17.59
N THR A 119 15.34 -4.27 17.98
CA THR A 119 16.32 -3.68 17.06
C THR A 119 16.52 -4.58 15.84
N LYS A 120 16.34 -4.01 14.65
CA LYS A 120 16.51 -4.70 13.36
C LYS A 120 17.77 -4.22 12.67
N GLN A 121 18.63 -5.16 12.29
CA GLN A 121 19.80 -4.89 11.46
C GLN A 121 19.58 -5.43 10.06
N VAL A 122 19.72 -4.57 9.05
CA VAL A 122 19.67 -4.95 7.63
C VAL A 122 21.08 -4.84 7.07
N THR A 123 21.66 -5.99 6.69
CA THR A 123 23.00 -6.04 6.09
C THR A 123 23.02 -5.30 4.76
N ILE A 124 24.04 -4.49 4.52
CA ILE A 124 24.26 -3.76 3.27
C ILE A 124 25.10 -4.63 2.33
N ARG A 125 24.53 -5.07 1.21
CA ARG A 125 25.13 -6.04 0.28
C ARG A 125 25.24 -5.49 -1.14
N TYR A 126 26.41 -5.68 -1.74
CA TYR A 126 26.66 -5.47 -3.16
C TYR A 126 27.66 -6.50 -3.66
N ARG A 127 27.34 -7.24 -4.74
CA ARG A 127 28.21 -8.27 -5.33
C ARG A 127 28.81 -9.24 -4.32
N ASP A 128 27.96 -9.82 -3.48
CA ASP A 128 28.34 -10.75 -2.41
C ASP A 128 29.26 -10.18 -1.31
N LYS A 129 29.63 -8.89 -1.40
CA LYS A 129 30.35 -8.16 -0.35
C LYS A 129 29.37 -7.58 0.66
N ASN A 130 29.79 -7.58 1.93
CA ASN A 130 29.07 -6.98 3.04
C ASN A 130 29.76 -5.68 3.45
N TYR A 131 29.03 -4.56 3.38
CA TYR A 131 29.52 -3.22 3.70
C TYR A 131 29.09 -2.74 5.10
N GLY A 132 28.51 -3.63 5.92
CA GLY A 132 28.00 -3.35 7.26
C GLY A 132 26.49 -3.57 7.36
N TYR A 133 25.84 -2.83 8.25
CA TYR A 133 24.41 -2.92 8.46
C TYR A 133 23.80 -1.54 8.69
N MET A 134 22.55 -1.37 8.26
CA MET A 134 21.67 -0.31 8.72
C MET A 134 20.89 -0.82 9.93
N GLU A 135 20.95 -0.07 11.03
CA GLU A 135 20.25 -0.42 12.26
C GLU A 135 18.99 0.43 12.45
N PHE A 136 17.88 -0.23 12.76
CA PHE A 136 16.63 0.37 13.18
C PHE A 136 16.39 0.00 14.63
N VAL A 137 16.46 0.99 15.52
CA VAL A 137 16.42 0.78 16.97
C VAL A 137 15.02 0.39 17.42
N GLU A 138 14.93 -0.48 18.43
CA GLU A 138 13.69 -0.77 19.15
C GLU A 138 12.91 0.51 19.54
N ASN A 139 11.58 0.44 19.53
CA ASN A 139 10.64 1.53 19.76
C ASN A 139 10.67 2.64 18.69
N SER A 140 11.38 2.44 17.58
CA SER A 140 11.27 3.34 16.43
C SER A 140 9.84 3.37 15.90
N ASN A 141 9.36 4.56 15.55
CA ASN A 141 8.06 4.74 14.91
C ASN A 141 8.13 4.24 13.45
N VAL A 142 7.30 3.26 13.14
CA VAL A 142 7.16 2.60 11.86
C VAL A 142 5.95 3.19 11.13
N GLN A 143 6.16 3.91 10.03
CA GLN A 143 5.08 4.47 9.21
C GLN A 143 4.57 3.41 8.23
N VAL A 144 3.33 2.96 8.38
CA VAL A 144 2.79 1.84 7.60
C VAL A 144 2.30 2.32 6.24
N GLN A 145 2.79 1.67 5.18
CA GLN A 145 2.47 1.97 3.80
C GLN A 145 1.58 0.90 3.17
N ALA A 146 1.84 -0.38 3.48
CA ALA A 146 0.99 -1.49 3.05
C ALA A 146 1.08 -2.69 3.98
N LEU A 147 0.00 -3.48 4.04
CA LEU A 147 -0.01 -4.83 4.60
C LEU A 147 -0.06 -5.83 3.44
N LYS A 148 0.80 -6.85 3.48
CA LYS A 148 0.90 -7.90 2.46
C LYS A 148 0.86 -9.26 3.14
N ALA A 149 -0.02 -10.13 2.65
CA ALA A 149 -0.11 -11.49 3.17
C ALA A 149 1.22 -12.25 2.92
N PRO A 150 1.60 -13.17 3.81
CA PRO A 150 0.83 -13.64 4.96
C PRO A 150 1.05 -12.86 6.27
N ASP A 151 2.16 -12.14 6.43
CA ASP A 151 2.52 -11.45 7.69
C ASP A 151 3.36 -10.18 7.49
N GLU A 152 3.41 -9.63 6.27
CA GLU A 152 4.35 -8.57 5.91
C GLU A 152 3.74 -7.15 6.05
N ILE A 153 4.50 -6.26 6.68
CA ILE A 153 4.23 -4.84 6.86
C ILE A 153 5.26 -4.05 6.05
N TYR A 154 4.83 -3.50 4.92
CA TYR A 154 5.61 -2.52 4.19
C TYR A 154 5.51 -1.16 4.87
N CYS A 155 6.66 -0.60 5.22
CA CYS A 155 6.70 0.60 6.05
C CYS A 155 7.94 1.44 5.79
N SER A 156 8.00 2.62 6.42
CA SER A 156 9.20 3.44 6.47
C SER A 156 9.60 3.83 7.89
N ILE A 157 10.91 3.84 8.13
CA ILE A 157 11.54 4.30 9.38
C ILE A 157 12.61 5.31 9.01
N ASN A 158 12.51 6.54 9.54
CA ASN A 158 13.44 7.64 9.22
C ASN A 158 13.65 7.87 7.71
N GLY A 159 12.58 7.70 6.91
CA GLY A 159 12.62 7.85 5.46
C GLY A 159 13.13 6.63 4.67
N ASN A 160 13.60 5.57 5.34
CA ASN A 160 14.02 4.32 4.69
C ASN A 160 12.86 3.33 4.63
N PHE A 161 12.57 2.79 3.45
CA PHE A 161 11.52 1.80 3.25
C PHE A 161 12.00 0.39 3.57
N ILE A 162 11.26 -0.35 4.40
CA ILE A 162 11.61 -1.69 4.86
C ILE A 162 10.34 -2.57 4.92
N SER A 163 10.55 -3.89 4.83
CA SER A 163 9.53 -4.86 5.22
C SER A 163 9.85 -5.44 6.57
N LEU A 164 8.82 -5.47 7.41
CA LEU A 164 8.84 -6.11 8.71
C LEU A 164 7.75 -7.16 8.75
N SER A 165 7.96 -8.24 9.49
CA SER A 165 6.86 -9.13 9.85
C SER A 165 5.98 -8.47 10.91
N THR A 166 4.76 -8.97 11.09
CA THR A 166 3.90 -8.53 12.18
C THR A 166 4.50 -8.76 13.57
N GLU A 167 5.42 -9.73 13.72
CA GLU A 167 6.08 -10.04 14.99
C GLU A 167 7.19 -9.06 15.34
N GLU A 168 7.80 -8.45 14.33
CA GLU A 168 8.82 -7.41 14.50
C GLU A 168 8.21 -6.07 14.95
N THR A 169 6.88 -5.96 14.96
CA THR A 169 6.15 -4.76 15.37
C THR A 169 5.11 -5.05 16.46
N ASN A 170 4.58 -4.00 17.09
CA ASN A 170 3.46 -4.11 18.03
C ASN A 170 2.09 -4.30 17.34
N PHE A 171 2.04 -4.77 16.08
CA PHE A 171 0.81 -4.88 15.29
C PHE A 171 -0.32 -5.63 16.00
N VAL A 172 -0.03 -6.82 16.53
CA VAL A 172 -1.04 -7.67 17.18
C VAL A 172 -1.64 -6.97 18.40
N GLU A 173 -0.78 -6.40 19.25
CA GLU A 173 -1.21 -5.64 20.43
C GLU A 173 -2.02 -4.40 20.04
N TRP A 174 -1.54 -3.65 19.05
CA TRP A 174 -2.25 -2.49 18.52
C TRP A 174 -3.64 -2.87 17.99
N PHE A 175 -3.75 -3.97 17.23
CA PHE A 175 -5.01 -4.40 16.64
C PHE A 175 -5.99 -4.82 17.74
N SER A 176 -5.54 -5.67 18.66
CA SER A 176 -6.35 -6.10 19.81
C SER A 176 -6.83 -4.93 20.64
N ASN A 177 -6.00 -3.91 20.87
CA ASN A 177 -6.41 -2.73 21.65
C ASN A 177 -7.41 -1.84 20.88
N LYS A 178 -7.21 -1.65 19.57
CA LYS A 178 -8.06 -0.77 18.76
C LYS A 178 -9.42 -1.39 18.41
N TYR A 179 -9.47 -2.71 18.30
CA TYR A 179 -10.65 -3.46 17.82
C TYR A 179 -11.17 -4.51 18.82
N ALA A 180 -10.79 -4.43 20.10
CA ALA A 180 -11.01 -5.46 21.15
C ALA A 180 -12.43 -6.05 21.22
N GLU A 181 -13.45 -5.24 20.92
CA GLU A 181 -14.87 -5.61 21.00
C GLU A 181 -15.52 -5.81 19.62
N ARG A 182 -14.80 -5.49 18.55
CA ARG A 182 -15.31 -5.51 17.17
C ARG A 182 -14.82 -6.71 16.38
N TYR A 183 -13.57 -7.12 16.61
CA TYR A 183 -12.93 -8.19 15.87
C TYR A 183 -12.00 -9.00 16.76
N ILE A 184 -11.97 -10.31 16.55
CA ILE A 184 -10.92 -11.19 17.06
C ILE A 184 -9.93 -11.43 15.92
N LEU A 185 -8.66 -11.09 16.13
CA LEU A 185 -7.61 -11.37 15.16
C LEU A 185 -7.24 -12.85 15.20
N GLU A 186 -7.40 -13.53 14.08
CA GLU A 186 -6.95 -14.91 13.92
C GLU A 186 -5.42 -14.99 13.93
N ALA A 187 -4.88 -16.15 14.32
CA ALA A 187 -3.44 -16.37 14.37
C ALA A 187 -2.82 -16.12 12.99
N ILE A 188 -1.85 -15.21 12.94
CA ILE A 188 -1.18 -14.84 11.68
C ILE A 188 -0.23 -15.98 11.31
N PRO A 189 -0.40 -16.64 10.15
CA PRO A 189 0.48 -17.70 9.73
C PRO A 189 1.88 -17.14 9.51
N LYS A 190 2.87 -17.70 10.23
CA LYS A 190 4.28 -17.38 10.02
C LYS A 190 4.71 -17.96 8.68
N GLY A 191 5.18 -17.13 7.77
CA GLY A 191 5.72 -17.64 6.52
C GLY A 191 6.13 -16.53 5.59
N GLN A 192 7.19 -16.77 4.83
CA GLN A 192 7.39 -16.00 3.61
C GLN A 192 6.18 -16.26 2.71
N ALA A 193 5.58 -15.21 2.15
CA ALA A 193 4.68 -15.38 1.01
C ALA A 193 5.34 -16.36 0.06
N ALA A 194 4.65 -17.44 -0.32
CA ALA A 194 5.21 -18.48 -1.17
C ALA A 194 5.88 -17.78 -2.36
N SER A 195 7.22 -17.69 -2.33
CA SER A 195 7.96 -17.07 -3.41
C SER A 195 7.62 -17.91 -4.62
N GLN A 196 6.95 -17.30 -5.59
CA GLN A 196 6.71 -18.01 -6.84
C GLN A 196 8.08 -18.45 -7.36
N PRO A 197 8.19 -19.68 -7.93
CA PRO A 197 9.44 -20.12 -8.51
C PRO A 197 9.94 -19.04 -9.47
N ILE A 198 11.13 -18.52 -9.23
CA ILE A 198 11.73 -17.51 -10.08
C ILE A 198 12.09 -18.21 -11.38
N GLU A 199 11.46 -17.77 -12.47
CA GLU A 199 11.76 -18.28 -13.80
C GLU A 199 13.12 -17.75 -14.24
N ASN A 200 14.07 -18.65 -14.51
CA ASN A 200 15.47 -18.32 -14.83
C ASN A 200 16.15 -17.49 -13.74
N PRO A 201 16.46 -18.10 -12.57
CA PRO A 201 17.11 -17.40 -11.48
C PRO A 201 18.50 -16.92 -11.89
N LEU A 202 18.98 -15.89 -11.21
CA LEU A 202 20.19 -15.15 -11.58
C LEU A 202 21.49 -15.97 -11.53
N ASP A 203 21.48 -17.12 -10.85
CA ASP A 203 22.56 -18.11 -10.80
C ASP A 203 22.58 -19.04 -12.03
N SER A 204 21.54 -18.99 -12.88
CA SER A 204 21.50 -19.66 -14.18
C SER A 204 22.04 -18.77 -15.30
N ALA A 205 22.59 -19.39 -16.35
CA ALA A 205 23.08 -18.66 -17.52
C ALA A 205 21.93 -17.91 -18.24
N GLU A 206 20.75 -18.52 -18.29
CA GLU A 206 19.53 -17.92 -18.82
C GLU A 206 19.10 -16.69 -18.00
N GLY A 207 19.16 -16.78 -16.67
CA GLY A 207 18.82 -15.68 -15.77
C GLY A 207 19.79 -14.51 -15.88
N GLU A 208 21.09 -14.79 -15.95
CA GLU A 208 22.11 -13.75 -16.18
C GLU A 208 21.94 -13.08 -17.55
N ALA A 209 21.68 -13.86 -18.61
CA ALA A 209 21.41 -13.32 -19.93
C ALA A 209 20.13 -12.47 -19.95
N ASN A 210 19.08 -12.92 -19.25
CA ASN A 210 17.82 -12.19 -19.11
C ASN A 210 18.03 -10.85 -18.38
N PHE A 211 18.75 -10.85 -17.26
CA PHE A 211 19.14 -9.64 -16.53
C PHE A 211 19.82 -8.63 -17.47
N TRP A 212 20.87 -9.06 -18.17
CA TRP A 212 21.63 -8.18 -19.06
C TRP A 212 20.79 -7.66 -20.23
N SER A 213 19.91 -8.49 -20.78
CA SER A 213 18.97 -8.08 -21.83
C SER A 213 18.05 -6.97 -21.33
N GLN A 214 17.38 -7.19 -20.19
CA GLN A 214 16.42 -6.25 -19.63
C GLN A 214 17.07 -4.91 -19.26
N ILE A 215 18.23 -4.94 -18.60
CA ILE A 215 18.89 -3.70 -18.18
C ILE A 215 19.43 -2.90 -19.39
N ARG A 216 19.94 -3.58 -20.43
CA ARG A 216 20.38 -2.91 -21.67
C ARG A 216 19.21 -2.33 -22.45
N ILE A 217 18.10 -3.05 -22.57
CA ILE A 217 16.87 -2.54 -23.19
C ILE A 217 16.41 -1.28 -22.46
N TRP A 218 16.34 -1.34 -21.12
CA TRP A 218 15.95 -0.19 -20.32
C TRP A 218 16.91 1.00 -20.48
N CYS A 219 18.23 0.76 -20.44
CA CYS A 219 19.21 1.83 -20.67
C CYS A 219 19.05 2.46 -22.06
N HIS A 220 18.83 1.64 -23.10
CA HIS A 220 18.63 2.15 -24.45
C HIS A 220 17.35 2.98 -24.57
N GLN A 221 16.26 2.55 -23.94
CA GLN A 221 14.97 3.26 -23.95
C GLN A 221 15.02 4.62 -23.24
N ASN A 222 15.82 4.75 -22.18
CA ASN A 222 15.85 5.97 -21.35
C ASN A 222 17.01 6.90 -21.69
N TYR A 223 18.13 6.37 -22.18
CA TYR A 223 19.38 7.10 -22.36
C TYR A 223 20.00 6.92 -23.75
N GLU A 224 19.38 6.13 -24.63
CA GLU A 224 19.87 5.81 -25.97
C GLU A 224 21.29 5.18 -25.98
N THR A 225 21.67 4.54 -24.89
CA THR A 225 22.97 3.85 -24.71
C THR A 225 22.80 2.51 -23.99
N VAL A 226 23.79 1.61 -24.14
CA VAL A 226 23.82 0.29 -23.50
C VAL A 226 25.12 0.04 -22.71
N SER A 227 25.85 1.10 -22.40
CA SER A 227 27.24 1.09 -21.91
C SER A 227 27.40 0.83 -20.40
N LEU A 228 26.40 0.21 -19.76
CA LEU A 228 26.44 -0.07 -18.33
C LEU A 228 27.42 -1.21 -18.03
N GLU A 229 28.41 -0.93 -17.19
CA GLU A 229 29.36 -1.89 -16.66
C GLU A 229 29.13 -2.09 -15.16
N ILE A 230 29.28 -3.34 -14.70
CA ILE A 230 29.26 -3.68 -13.28
C ILE A 230 30.71 -3.74 -12.82
N GLY A 231 31.16 -2.71 -12.12
CA GLY A 231 32.47 -2.65 -11.49
C GLY A 231 32.53 -3.45 -10.20
N GLU A 232 33.67 -3.33 -9.50
CA GLU A 232 33.91 -4.03 -8.25
C GLU A 232 33.11 -3.44 -7.07
N ASP A 233 33.05 -2.10 -6.99
CA ASP A 233 32.38 -1.37 -5.90
C ASP A 233 31.22 -0.49 -6.39
N ASN A 234 31.08 -0.32 -7.70
CA ASN A 234 30.12 0.57 -8.31
C ASN A 234 29.78 0.16 -9.74
N LEU A 235 28.62 0.62 -10.21
CA LEU A 235 28.23 0.60 -11.61
C LEU A 235 28.90 1.77 -12.34
N ILE A 236 29.34 1.54 -13.57
CA ILE A 236 29.88 2.59 -14.44
C ILE A 236 28.95 2.71 -15.64
N PHE A 237 28.31 3.88 -15.79
CA PHE A 237 27.43 4.17 -16.90
C PHE A 237 28.03 5.25 -17.78
N ARG A 238 28.33 4.90 -19.04
CA ARG A 238 28.95 5.85 -19.98
C ARG A 238 27.92 6.52 -20.85
N TRP A 239 27.56 7.75 -20.49
CA TRP A 239 26.47 8.46 -21.14
C TRP A 239 26.70 9.97 -21.11
N LEU A 240 26.29 10.61 -22.20
CA LEU A 240 26.19 12.06 -22.30
C LEU A 240 24.87 12.37 -23.01
N PRO A 241 24.04 13.29 -22.49
CA PRO A 241 22.82 13.71 -23.18
C PRO A 241 23.13 14.37 -24.52
N LYS A 242 22.20 14.22 -25.47
CA LYS A 242 22.27 14.85 -26.80
C LYS A 242 21.77 16.29 -26.82
N GLU A 243 20.94 16.65 -25.86
CA GLU A 243 20.35 17.99 -25.74
C GLU A 243 21.02 18.76 -24.60
N ASP A 244 21.19 20.07 -24.77
CA ASP A 244 21.69 21.00 -23.75
C ASP A 244 20.62 21.29 -22.66
N ALA A 245 19.89 20.26 -22.25
CA ALA A 245 19.03 20.34 -21.09
C ALA A 245 19.88 20.26 -19.81
N PRO A 246 19.57 21.03 -18.76
CA PRO A 246 20.22 20.86 -17.47
C PRO A 246 19.88 19.47 -16.93
N ILE A 247 20.89 18.60 -16.84
CA ILE A 247 20.75 17.25 -16.30
C ILE A 247 21.33 17.20 -14.91
N ASP A 248 20.55 16.63 -13.98
CA ASP A 248 21.04 16.26 -12.67
C ASP A 248 21.66 14.85 -12.73
N PHE A 249 22.96 14.79 -13.02
CA PHE A 249 23.70 13.53 -13.10
C PHE A 249 23.69 12.74 -11.78
N HIS A 250 23.48 13.39 -10.63
CA HIS A 250 23.38 12.68 -9.36
C HIS A 250 22.04 11.93 -9.26
N MET A 251 20.94 12.56 -9.66
CA MET A 251 19.63 11.90 -9.75
C MET A 251 19.64 10.74 -10.76
N GLU A 252 20.22 10.94 -11.95
CA GLU A 252 20.29 9.89 -12.97
C GLU A 252 21.11 8.69 -12.50
N ALA A 253 22.27 8.93 -11.86
CA ALA A 253 23.08 7.86 -11.30
C ALA A 253 22.28 7.04 -10.26
N ARG A 254 21.48 7.70 -9.43
CA ARG A 254 20.63 7.04 -8.43
C ARG A 254 19.56 6.16 -9.09
N GLU A 255 18.95 6.61 -10.17
CA GLU A 255 17.91 5.86 -10.88
C GLU A 255 18.47 4.64 -11.62
N ILE A 256 19.67 4.74 -12.20
CA ILE A 256 20.37 3.58 -12.76
C ILE A 256 20.68 2.54 -11.67
N ALA A 257 21.23 2.98 -10.54
CA ALA A 257 21.50 2.09 -9.39
C ALA A 257 20.22 1.44 -8.86
N ARG A 258 19.12 2.19 -8.78
CA ARG A 258 17.80 1.66 -8.40
C ARG A 258 17.33 0.60 -9.38
N LYS A 259 17.38 0.87 -10.68
CA LYS A 259 16.88 -0.08 -11.68
C LYS A 259 17.71 -1.36 -11.72
N TYR A 260 19.03 -1.24 -11.57
CA TYR A 260 19.93 -2.37 -11.41
C TYR A 260 19.47 -3.28 -10.26
N LEU A 261 19.28 -2.69 -9.07
CA LEU A 261 18.88 -3.42 -7.88
C LEU A 261 17.51 -4.09 -8.02
N LEU A 262 16.51 -3.40 -8.57
CA LEU A 262 15.17 -3.96 -8.80
C LEU A 262 15.21 -5.17 -9.75
N LEU A 263 15.94 -5.06 -10.87
CA LEU A 263 16.06 -6.16 -11.83
C LEU A 263 16.83 -7.36 -11.25
N ARG A 264 17.86 -7.13 -10.43
CA ARG A 264 18.56 -8.20 -9.71
C ARG A 264 17.59 -8.92 -8.77
N ALA A 265 16.82 -8.17 -7.99
CA ALA A 265 15.86 -8.70 -7.02
C ALA A 265 14.75 -9.53 -7.69
N ASP A 266 14.20 -9.07 -8.82
CA ASP A 266 13.20 -9.80 -9.60
C ASP A 266 13.70 -11.18 -10.06
N LEU A 267 15.02 -11.35 -10.17
CA LEU A 267 15.69 -12.60 -10.57
C LEU A 267 16.32 -13.36 -9.38
N GLY A 268 16.03 -12.94 -8.14
CA GLY A 268 16.48 -13.61 -6.91
C GLY A 268 17.84 -13.14 -6.38
N GLY A 269 18.36 -12.03 -6.90
CA GLY A 269 19.55 -11.37 -6.37
C GLY A 269 19.32 -10.87 -4.94
N THR A 270 20.38 -10.88 -4.12
CA THR A 270 20.29 -10.51 -2.70
C THR A 270 20.93 -9.15 -2.38
N GLU A 271 21.40 -8.43 -3.41
CA GLU A 271 21.91 -7.08 -3.24
C GLU A 271 20.79 -6.11 -2.87
N ASN A 272 21.12 -5.22 -1.94
CA ASN A 272 20.26 -4.13 -1.54
C ASN A 272 20.97 -2.78 -1.56
N TYR A 273 22.21 -2.73 -2.03
CA TYR A 273 22.98 -1.51 -2.21
C TYR A 273 23.62 -1.48 -3.58
N ALA A 274 23.63 -0.30 -4.21
CA ALA A 274 24.43 -0.06 -5.40
C ALA A 274 24.82 1.42 -5.46
N ALA A 275 26.04 1.67 -5.91
CA ALA A 275 26.52 2.97 -6.35
C ALA A 275 26.62 2.99 -7.88
N CYS A 276 26.41 4.15 -8.49
CA CYS A 276 26.60 4.35 -9.92
C CYS A 276 27.38 5.64 -10.17
N GLU A 277 28.35 5.55 -11.08
CA GLU A 277 29.06 6.68 -11.65
C GLU A 277 28.61 6.87 -13.11
N ILE A 278 28.21 8.09 -13.45
CA ILE A 278 28.01 8.50 -14.83
C ILE A 278 29.32 9.11 -15.31
N ARG A 279 29.85 8.55 -16.40
CA ARG A 279 31.10 8.99 -17.01
C ARG A 279 30.89 9.41 -18.46
N HIS A 280 31.68 10.37 -18.91
CA HIS A 280 31.68 10.81 -20.29
C HIS A 280 32.09 9.63 -21.21
N PRO A 281 31.35 9.34 -22.30
CA PRO A 281 31.57 8.13 -23.11
C PRO A 281 32.97 7.97 -23.72
N THR A 282 33.60 9.08 -24.14
CA THR A 282 34.93 9.07 -24.77
C THR A 282 36.07 9.43 -23.84
N THR A 283 35.94 10.48 -23.03
CA THR A 283 37.00 10.96 -22.12
C THR A 283 37.05 10.20 -20.79
N ASN A 284 35.99 9.45 -20.45
CA ASN A 284 35.84 8.74 -19.18
C ASN A 284 35.87 9.66 -17.93
N GLU A 285 35.67 10.95 -18.14
CA GLU A 285 35.52 11.97 -17.09
C GLU A 285 34.28 11.69 -16.25
N LEU A 286 34.38 11.86 -14.93
CA LEU A 286 33.25 11.68 -14.02
C LEU A 286 32.31 12.90 -14.13
N LEU A 287 31.06 12.64 -14.53
CA LEU A 287 30.02 13.66 -14.68
C LEU A 287 29.14 13.76 -13.43
N GLY A 288 28.88 12.61 -12.79
CA GLY A 288 28.13 12.55 -11.54
C GLY A 288 28.16 11.16 -10.95
N ALA A 289 27.89 11.06 -9.65
CA ALA A 289 27.81 9.80 -8.95
C ALA A 289 26.73 9.86 -7.87
N SER A 290 26.05 8.75 -7.64
CA SER A 290 25.14 8.59 -6.52
C SER A 290 25.06 7.14 -6.10
N SER A 291 24.41 6.88 -4.98
CA SER A 291 24.14 5.54 -4.49
C SER A 291 22.76 5.43 -3.88
N ILE A 292 22.28 4.20 -3.80
CA ILE A 292 21.00 3.88 -3.18
C ILE A 292 21.13 2.58 -2.38
N PHE A 293 20.48 2.59 -1.23
CA PHE A 293 20.22 1.41 -0.41
C PHE A 293 18.71 1.17 -0.40
N ILE A 294 18.28 -0.05 -0.70
CA ILE A 294 16.88 -0.48 -0.71
C ILE A 294 16.77 -1.64 0.29
N PRO A 295 16.44 -1.38 1.56
CA PRO A 295 16.45 -2.37 2.64
C PRO A 295 15.58 -3.63 2.43
N ARG A 296 14.76 -3.65 1.36
CA ARG A 296 13.75 -4.65 1.05
C ARG A 296 13.87 -5.10 -0.42
N LEU A 297 14.96 -5.78 -0.76
CA LEU A 297 15.05 -6.53 -2.01
C LEU A 297 15.19 -8.01 -1.71
#